data_AF-A0A9D7GMP7-F1
#
_entry.id   AF-A0A9D7GMP7-F1
#
_cell.length_a   1.000
_cell.length_b   1.000
_cell.length_c   1.000
_cell.angle_alpha   90.00
_cell.angle_beta   90.00
_cell.angle_gamma   90.00
#
_symmetry.space_group_name_H-M   'P 1'
#
loop_
_entity.id
_entity.type
_entity.pdbx_description
1 polymer ?
#
loop_
_entity_poly.entity_id
_entity_poly.type
_entity_poly.pdbx_seq_one_letter_code
_entity_poly.pdbx_strand_id
1 'polypeptide(L)'
;MTEGQKSVPKWILIVSGLFALMELIVSLQIYFSPQSVLDIVDLNAQGVDYLILMWASRQFALGFILAFATFKKSIPMLTIAYIFLLVMFIGDFFIGISQQESALIIGAIVMCIISSAMIFVLNRRN
;
A
#
# COMPACT_ATOMS: atom_id res chain seq x y z
N MET A 1 8.65 -28.23 -7.85
CA MET A 1 7.76 -27.78 -6.75
C MET A 1 8.17 -28.61 -5.55
N THR A 2 8.82 -28.02 -4.55
CA THR A 2 9.30 -28.74 -3.36
C THR A 2 8.21 -28.75 -2.27
N GLU A 3 7.98 -29.92 -1.69
CA GLU A 3 6.79 -30.37 -0.93
C GLU A 3 6.61 -29.77 0.47
N GLY A 4 7.12 -28.57 0.75
CA GLY A 4 7.05 -27.93 2.08
C GLY A 4 6.25 -26.63 2.16
N GLN A 5 5.82 -26.05 1.04
CA GLN A 5 5.10 -24.77 1.06
C GLN A 5 3.64 -24.99 1.43
N LYS A 6 3.27 -24.70 2.70
CA LYS A 6 1.87 -24.46 3.07
C LYS A 6 1.29 -23.48 2.06
N SER A 7 0.31 -23.93 1.29
CA SER A 7 -0.31 -23.11 0.25
C SER A 7 -0.93 -21.86 0.89
N VAL A 8 -0.70 -20.71 0.28
CA VAL A 8 -1.33 -19.45 0.71
C VAL A 8 -2.83 -19.60 0.53
N PRO A 9 -3.65 -19.35 1.57
CA PRO A 9 -5.10 -19.37 1.46
C PRO A 9 -5.60 -18.45 0.34
N LYS A 10 -6.64 -18.91 -0.36
CA LYS A 10 -7.27 -18.12 -1.44
C LYS A 10 -7.72 -16.73 -0.97
N TRP A 11 -8.23 -16.61 0.26
CA TRP A 11 -8.67 -15.33 0.80
C TRP A 11 -7.53 -14.33 0.99
N ILE A 12 -6.33 -14.79 1.41
CA ILE A 12 -5.14 -13.92 1.52
C ILE A 12 -4.78 -13.41 0.14
N LEU A 13 -4.76 -14.29 -0.86
CA LEU A 13 -4.44 -13.90 -2.24
C LEU A 13 -5.46 -12.89 -2.81
N ILE A 14 -6.74 -13.04 -2.48
CA ILE A 14 -7.79 -12.08 -2.88
C ILE A 14 -7.52 -10.73 -2.21
N VAL A 15 -7.29 -10.70 -0.91
CA VAL A 15 -7.00 -9.48 -0.17
C VAL A 15 -5.73 -8.81 -0.71
N SER A 16 -4.63 -9.55 -0.87
CA SER A 16 -3.38 -9.04 -1.44
C SER A 16 -3.55 -8.51 -2.87
N GLY A 17 -4.38 -9.19 -3.69
CA GLY A 17 -4.70 -8.73 -5.03
C GLY A 17 -5.51 -7.42 -5.05
N LEU A 18 -6.47 -7.26 -4.14
CA LEU A 18 -7.22 -6.02 -3.99
C LEU A 18 -6.31 -4.86 -3.55
N PHE A 19 -5.41 -5.10 -2.60
CA PHE A 19 -4.39 -4.12 -2.20
C PHE A 19 -3.49 -3.74 -3.37
N ALA A 20 -3.00 -4.72 -4.13
CA ALA A 20 -2.17 -4.46 -5.30
C ALA A 20 -2.89 -3.58 -6.33
N LEU A 21 -4.16 -3.88 -6.62
CA LEU A 21 -4.98 -3.10 -7.54
C LEU A 21 -5.23 -1.68 -7.02
N MET A 22 -5.53 -1.54 -5.73
CA MET A 22 -5.73 -0.24 -5.09
C MET A 22 -4.48 0.65 -5.23
N GLU A 23 -3.31 0.14 -4.89
CA GLU A 23 -2.04 0.87 -5.00
C GLU A 23 -1.72 1.28 -6.45
N LEU A 24 -1.98 0.38 -7.41
CA LEU A 24 -1.79 0.68 -8.82
C LEU A 24 -2.76 1.77 -9.30
N ILE A 25 -4.04 1.68 -8.93
CA ILE A 25 -5.04 2.71 -9.28
C ILE A 25 -4.67 4.06 -8.67
N VAL A 26 -4.30 4.08 -7.39
CA VAL A 26 -3.87 5.31 -6.71
C VAL A 26 -2.63 5.90 -7.38
N SER A 27 -1.66 5.07 -7.77
CA SER A 27 -0.47 5.56 -8.50
C SER A 27 -0.84 6.24 -9.83
N LEU A 28 -1.81 5.68 -10.57
CA LEU A 28 -2.30 6.26 -11.82
C LEU A 28 -3.07 7.55 -11.56
N GLN A 29 -3.89 7.60 -10.49
CA GLN A 29 -4.60 8.82 -10.12
C GLN A 29 -3.63 9.94 -9.74
N ILE A 30 -2.61 9.66 -8.93
CA ILE A 30 -1.58 10.67 -8.58
C ILE A 30 -0.83 11.13 -9.83
N TYR A 31 -0.56 10.23 -10.78
CA TYR A 31 0.17 10.58 -12.01
C TYR A 31 -0.65 11.44 -12.99
N PHE A 32 -1.93 11.10 -13.22
CA PHE A 32 -2.76 11.75 -14.23
C PHE A 32 -3.64 12.88 -13.67
N SER A 33 -4.00 12.82 -12.39
CA SER A 33 -4.94 13.73 -11.72
C SER A 33 -4.55 13.91 -10.25
N PRO A 34 -3.38 14.50 -9.95
CA PRO A 34 -2.91 14.67 -8.58
C PRO A 34 -3.85 15.54 -7.73
N GLN A 35 -4.55 16.48 -8.36
CA GLN A 35 -5.56 17.34 -7.73
C GLN A 35 -6.73 16.54 -7.16
N SER A 36 -7.09 15.39 -7.74
CA SER A 36 -8.17 14.57 -7.18
C SER A 36 -7.78 13.81 -5.90
N VAL A 37 -6.53 13.94 -5.45
CA VAL A 37 -6.00 13.24 -4.27
C VAL A 37 -5.75 14.20 -3.10
N LEU A 38 -5.40 15.47 -3.37
CA LEU A 38 -5.19 16.51 -2.36
C LEU A 38 -5.72 17.85 -2.87
N ASP A 39 -6.86 18.31 -2.34
CA ASP A 39 -7.50 19.57 -2.73
C ASP A 39 -6.85 20.83 -2.09
N ILE A 40 -5.98 20.63 -1.11
CA ILE A 40 -5.51 21.67 -0.17
C ILE A 40 -4.15 22.29 -0.57
N VAL A 41 -3.41 21.65 -1.48
CA VAL A 41 -2.07 22.08 -1.90
C VAL A 41 -2.12 22.49 -3.36
N ASP A 42 -1.50 23.62 -3.71
CA ASP A 42 -1.30 23.98 -5.12
C ASP A 42 -0.25 23.06 -5.75
N LEU A 43 -0.74 21.94 -6.27
CA LEU A 43 0.06 20.90 -6.88
C LEU A 43 0.69 21.33 -8.22
N ASN A 44 0.28 22.47 -8.78
CA ASN A 44 0.87 23.06 -10.00
C ASN A 44 2.06 24.00 -9.71
N ALA A 45 2.44 24.19 -8.45
CA ALA A 45 3.60 25.02 -8.10
C ALA A 45 4.91 24.36 -8.56
N GLN A 46 5.82 25.17 -9.12
CA GLN A 46 7.10 24.71 -9.65
C GLN A 46 7.88 23.89 -8.60
N GLY A 47 8.17 22.62 -8.92
CA GLY A 47 8.88 21.69 -8.03
C GLY A 47 7.99 20.72 -7.24
N VAL A 48 6.69 20.99 -7.14
CA VAL A 48 5.72 20.08 -6.49
C VAL A 48 5.40 18.89 -7.40
N ASP A 49 5.35 19.10 -8.72
CA ASP A 49 5.21 18.03 -9.73
C ASP A 49 6.23 16.90 -9.56
N TYR A 50 7.47 17.24 -9.21
CA TYR A 50 8.50 16.24 -8.98
C TYR A 50 8.20 15.37 -7.75
N LEU A 51 7.73 15.98 -6.65
CA LEU A 51 7.34 15.26 -5.43
C LEU A 51 6.12 14.36 -5.67
N ILE A 52 5.15 14.83 -6.46
CA ILE A 52 3.99 14.07 -6.90
C ILE A 52 4.42 12.83 -7.70
N LEU A 53 5.31 13.00 -8.67
CA LEU A 53 5.83 11.89 -9.48
C LEU A 53 6.64 10.89 -8.65
N MET A 54 7.44 11.36 -7.68
CA MET A 54 8.13 10.50 -6.72
C MET A 54 7.16 9.72 -5.83
N TRP A 55 6.03 10.32 -5.45
CA TRP A 55 4.98 9.66 -4.69
C TRP A 55 4.23 8.63 -5.53
N ALA A 56 3.77 8.99 -6.74
CA ALA A 56 3.14 8.07 -7.69
C ALA A 56 4.04 6.86 -7.97
N SER A 57 5.33 7.09 -8.19
CA SER A 57 6.31 6.02 -8.44
C SER A 57 6.45 5.06 -7.25
N ARG A 58 6.34 5.55 -6.02
CA ARG A 58 6.35 4.71 -4.80
C ARG A 58 5.10 3.86 -4.69
N GLN A 59 3.90 4.43 -4.93
CA GLN A 59 2.65 3.65 -4.94
C GLN A 59 2.62 2.62 -6.05
N PHE A 60 3.16 2.97 -7.22
CA PHE A 60 3.30 2.01 -8.31
C PHE A 60 4.22 0.85 -7.92
N ALA A 61 5.38 1.13 -7.32
CA ALA A 61 6.33 0.11 -6.91
C ALA A 61 5.73 -0.83 -5.84
N LEU A 62 5.02 -0.30 -4.85
CA LEU A 62 4.33 -1.10 -3.82
C LEU A 62 3.22 -1.97 -4.42
N GLY A 63 2.38 -1.39 -5.28
CA GLY A 63 1.33 -2.12 -5.99
C GLY A 63 1.91 -3.26 -6.84
N PHE A 64 3.03 -3.01 -7.53
CA PHE A 64 3.71 -4.02 -8.32
C PHE A 64 4.31 -5.14 -7.47
N ILE A 65 4.97 -4.80 -6.35
CA ILE A 65 5.54 -5.79 -5.42
C ILE A 65 4.43 -6.68 -4.85
N LEU A 66 3.29 -6.09 -4.45
CA LEU A 66 2.14 -6.84 -3.95
C LEU A 66 1.51 -7.72 -5.03
N ALA A 67 1.34 -7.20 -6.25
CA ALA A 67 0.82 -7.98 -7.38
C ALA A 67 1.72 -9.19 -7.68
N PHE A 68 3.04 -8.95 -7.74
CA PHE A 68 4.02 -9.99 -8.01
C PHE A 68 4.12 -11.01 -6.88
N ALA A 69 4.10 -10.57 -5.62
CA ALA A 69 4.10 -11.45 -4.45
C ALA A 69 2.85 -12.34 -4.42
N THR A 70 1.69 -11.77 -4.77
CA THR A 70 0.41 -12.47 -4.90
C THR A 70 0.47 -13.51 -6.03
N PHE A 71 0.99 -13.13 -7.20
CA PHE A 71 1.14 -14.03 -8.35
C PHE A 71 2.07 -15.21 -8.03
N LYS A 72 3.22 -14.93 -7.38
CA LYS A 72 4.18 -15.95 -6.96
C LYS A 72 3.71 -16.78 -5.76
N LYS A 73 2.63 -16.39 -5.08
CA LYS A 73 2.11 -17.04 -3.86
C LYS A 73 3.19 -17.23 -2.79
N SER A 74 4.12 -16.27 -2.69
CA SER A 74 5.28 -16.36 -1.81
C SER A 74 4.96 -15.72 -0.45
N ILE A 75 4.86 -16.55 0.59
CA ILE A 75 4.66 -16.08 1.99
C ILE A 75 5.72 -15.05 2.41
N PRO A 76 7.05 -15.29 2.28
CA PRO A 76 8.04 -14.33 2.73
C PRO A 76 7.94 -13.00 1.98
N MET A 77 7.61 -13.04 0.68
CA MET A 77 7.48 -11.82 -0.13
C MET A 77 6.21 -11.03 0.23
N LEU A 78 5.10 -11.71 0.51
CA LEU A 78 3.87 -11.07 1.00
C LEU A 78 4.10 -10.43 2.37
N THR A 79 4.79 -11.11 3.29
CA THR A 79 5.09 -10.55 4.62
C THR A 79 5.90 -9.26 4.50
N ILE A 80 6.95 -9.25 3.66
CA ILE A 80 7.74 -8.04 3.43
C ILE A 80 6.86 -6.93 2.83
N ALA A 81 6.05 -7.25 1.82
CA ALA A 81 5.15 -6.28 1.21
C ALA A 81 4.16 -5.66 2.21
N TYR A 82 3.58 -6.47 3.10
CA TYR A 82 2.70 -5.96 4.16
C TYR A 82 3.42 -5.14 5.23
N ILE A 83 4.69 -5.44 5.53
CA ILE A 83 5.51 -4.60 6.41
C ILE A 83 5.73 -3.22 5.78
N PHE A 84 6.07 -3.17 4.48
CA PHE A 84 6.18 -1.90 3.77
C PHE A 84 4.86 -1.13 3.77
N LEU A 85 3.74 -1.82 3.53
CA LEU A 85 2.40 -1.22 3.59
C LEU A 85 2.11 -0.63 4.98
N LEU A 86 2.44 -1.36 6.05
CA LEU A 86 2.27 -0.91 7.42
C LEU A 86 3.10 0.35 7.71
N VAL A 87 4.39 0.35 7.35
CA VAL A 87 5.28 1.50 7.56
C VAL A 87 4.79 2.73 6.79
N MET A 88 4.30 2.54 5.58
CA MET A 88 3.70 3.61 4.78
C MET A 88 2.48 4.22 5.48
N PHE A 89 1.52 3.40 5.93
CA PHE A 89 0.33 3.90 6.61
C PHE A 89 0.61 4.53 7.97
N ILE A 90 1.67 4.11 8.67
CA ILE A 90 2.16 4.84 9.85
C ILE A 90 2.62 6.24 9.46
N GLY A 91 3.34 6.38 8.34
CA GLY A 91 3.70 7.69 7.78
C GLY A 91 2.47 8.54 7.46
N ASP A 92 1.49 7.97 6.76
CA ASP A 92 0.24 8.64 6.41
C ASP A 92 -0.55 9.08 7.65
N PHE A 93 -0.52 8.30 8.72
CA PHE A 93 -1.12 8.68 10.00
C PHE A 93 -0.50 9.95 10.58
N PHE A 94 0.84 10.04 10.60
CA PHE A 94 1.51 11.26 11.08
C PHE A 94 1.27 12.46 10.16
N ILE A 95 1.23 12.25 8.84
CA ILE A 95 0.86 13.29 7.87
C ILE A 95 -0.59 13.76 8.13
N GLY A 96 -1.52 12.84 8.36
CA GLY A 96 -2.92 13.15 8.67
C GLY A 96 -3.06 13.97 9.95
N ILE A 97 -2.31 13.64 11.01
CA ILE A 97 -2.28 14.46 12.23
C ILE A 97 -1.72 15.86 11.94
N SER A 98 -0.61 15.94 11.19
CA SER A 98 0.02 17.22 10.86
C SER A 98 -0.88 18.13 10.03
N GLN A 99 -1.67 17.56 9.13
CA GLN A 99 -2.58 18.27 8.23
C GLN A 99 -4.00 18.40 8.78
N GLN A 100 -4.28 17.86 9.97
CA GLN A 100 -5.62 17.81 10.59
C GLN A 100 -6.71 17.15 9.72
N GLU A 101 -6.31 16.26 8.80
CA GLU A 101 -7.19 15.59 7.86
C GLU A 101 -7.77 14.31 8.46
N SER A 102 -9.00 14.41 8.98
CA SER A 102 -9.68 13.30 9.67
C SER A 102 -9.86 12.07 8.79
N ALA A 103 -10.10 12.25 7.49
CA ALA A 103 -10.25 11.14 6.55
C ALA A 103 -8.94 10.34 6.41
N LEU A 104 -7.80 11.03 6.29
CA LEU A 104 -6.48 10.40 6.18
C LEU A 104 -6.10 9.66 7.48
N ILE A 105 -6.40 10.25 8.64
CA ILE A 105 -6.17 9.63 9.95
C ILE A 105 -6.95 8.32 10.08
N ILE A 106 -8.26 8.35 9.80
CA ILE A 106 -9.13 7.17 9.91
C ILE A 106 -8.67 6.08 8.94
N GLY A 107 -8.40 6.46 7.68
CA GLY A 107 -7.89 5.53 6.66
C GLY A 107 -6.59 4.87 7.10
N ALA A 108 -5.62 5.67 7.56
CA ALA A 108 -4.33 5.17 8.01
C ALA A 108 -4.46 4.19 9.20
N ILE A 109 -5.32 4.47 10.18
CA ILE A 109 -5.56 3.55 11.32
C ILE A 109 -6.14 2.22 10.83
N VAL A 110 -7.18 2.27 10.00
CA VAL A 110 -7.83 1.05 9.48
C VAL A 110 -6.83 0.20 8.72
N MET A 111 -6.01 0.84 7.87
CA MET A 111 -5.03 0.13 7.05
C MET A 111 -3.86 -0.41 7.87
N CYS A 112 -3.45 0.27 8.94
CA CYS A 112 -2.48 -0.26 9.91
C CYS A 112 -3.01 -1.54 10.59
N ILE A 113 -4.28 -1.56 10.99
CA ILE A 113 -4.92 -2.73 11.60
C ILE A 113 -4.95 -3.89 10.61
N ILE A 114 -5.39 -3.64 9.38
CA ILE A 114 -5.47 -4.69 8.35
C ILE A 114 -4.07 -5.24 8.03
N SER A 115 -3.09 -4.36 7.80
CA SER A 115 -1.70 -4.77 7.50
C SER A 115 -1.11 -5.61 8.63
N SER A 116 -1.30 -5.19 9.88
CA SER A 116 -0.82 -5.92 11.06
C SER A 116 -1.49 -7.29 11.19
N ALA A 117 -2.80 -7.37 10.95
CA ALA A 117 -3.52 -8.64 10.95
C ALA A 117 -3.02 -9.59 9.84
N MET A 118 -2.75 -9.06 8.64
CA MET A 118 -2.20 -9.86 7.53
C MET A 118 -0.80 -10.38 7.84
N ILE A 119 0.08 -9.54 8.41
CA ILE A 119 1.42 -9.96 8.86
C ILE A 119 1.30 -11.07 9.90
N PHE A 120 0.45 -10.90 10.92
CA PHE A 120 0.26 -11.89 11.97
C PHE A 120 -0.21 -13.25 11.43
N VAL A 121 -1.18 -13.24 10.50
CA VAL A 121 -1.71 -14.46 9.89
C VAL A 121 -0.67 -15.15 9.02
N LEU A 122 0.12 -14.40 8.25
CA LEU A 122 1.20 -14.94 7.41
C LEU A 122 2.33 -15.52 8.26
N ASN A 123 2.73 -14.81 9.32
CA ASN A 123 3.84 -15.23 10.17
C ASN A 123 3.50 -16.46 11.02
N ARG A 124 2.23 -16.61 11.44
CA ARG A 124 1.75 -17.83 12.10
C ARG A 124 1.73 -19.06 11.17
N ARG A 125 1.82 -18.85 9.85
CA ARG A 125 1.76 -19.91 8.83
C ARG A 125 3.12 -20.28 8.24
N ASN A 126 4.12 -19.39 8.30
CA ASN A 126 5.53 -19.74 8.11
C ASN A 126 5.98 -20.80 9.13
#